data_AF-A0AA95MG28-F1
#
_entry.id   AF-A0AA95MG28-F1
#
_cell.length_a   1.000
_cell.length_b   1.000
_cell.length_c   1.000
_cell.angle_alpha   90.00
_cell.angle_beta   90.00
_cell.angle_gamma   90.00
#
_symmetry.space_group_name_H-M   'P 1'
#
loop_
_entity.id
_entity.type
_entity.pdbx_description
1 polymer ?
#
loop_
_entity_poly.entity_id
_entity_poly.type
_entity_poly.pdbx_seq_one_letter_code
_entity_poly.pdbx_strand_id
1 'polypeptide(L)'
;MAGNGSIRQRGKDSWELTVSLGRGPEGKYIKRTKNVKAKNKTLAKEMLRQFIYEVETGQYTSLGNVYFRDLVALWREKHASNLAIRTQQGYESNLKLRILPYFGHLKLSNIKKIIFKISLMN
;
A
#
# COMPACT_ATOMS: atom_id res chain seq x y z
N MET A 1 10.54 -25.67 -8.49
CA MET A 1 9.65 -24.63 -9.04
C MET A 1 10.50 -23.39 -9.35
N ALA A 2 10.82 -23.18 -10.63
CA ALA A 2 11.64 -22.05 -11.08
C ALA A 2 10.73 -20.93 -11.62
N GLY A 3 10.93 -19.68 -11.18
CA GLY A 3 10.59 -18.53 -12.03
C GLY A 3 9.27 -17.77 -11.80
N ASN A 4 8.81 -17.53 -10.57
CA ASN A 4 7.65 -16.65 -10.35
C ASN A 4 7.95 -15.15 -10.44
N GLY A 5 9.03 -14.73 -11.12
CA GLY A 5 9.26 -13.31 -11.32
C GLY A 5 10.39 -12.93 -12.27
N SER A 6 10.38 -11.68 -12.73
CA SER A 6 11.35 -11.11 -13.66
C SER A 6 11.77 -9.69 -13.23
N ILE A 7 12.95 -9.27 -13.68
CA ILE A 7 13.42 -7.89 -13.53
C ILE A 7 13.63 -7.26 -14.90
N ARG A 8 13.24 -6.00 -15.06
CA ARG A 8 13.44 -5.20 -16.26
C ARG A 8 14.06 -3.86 -15.89
N GLN A 9 15.17 -3.49 -16.53
CA GLN A 9 15.77 -2.17 -16.31
C GLN A 9 14.92 -1.09 -17.01
N ARG A 10 14.62 0.00 -16.28
CA ARG A 10 13.81 1.14 -16.76
C ARG A 10 14.63 2.42 -16.93
N GLY A 11 15.80 2.51 -16.29
CA GLY A 11 16.69 3.66 -16.35
C GLY A 11 17.93 3.47 -15.46
N LYS A 12 18.71 4.53 -15.28
CA LYS A 12 19.87 4.52 -14.35
C LYS A 12 19.39 4.17 -12.94
N ASP A 13 19.93 3.09 -12.41
CA ASP A 13 19.59 2.49 -11.12
C ASP A 13 18.09 2.20 -10.91
N SER A 14 17.29 2.08 -11.98
CA SER A 14 15.84 1.93 -11.89
C SER A 14 15.40 0.62 -12.51
N TRP A 15 14.70 -0.21 -11.74
CA TRP A 15 14.30 -1.56 -12.13
C TRP A 15 12.82 -1.79 -11.84
N GLU A 16 12.14 -2.44 -12.76
CA GLU A 16 10.79 -2.96 -12.60
C GLU A 16 10.90 -4.44 -12.20
N LEU A 17 10.36 -4.79 -11.05
CA LEU A 17 10.23 -6.16 -10.56
C LEU A 17 8.83 -6.65 -10.89
N THR A 18 8.70 -7.85 -11.42
CA THR A 18 7.42 -8.49 -11.73
C THR A 18 7.35 -9.83 -11.03
N VAL A 19 6.24 -10.12 -10.36
CA VAL A 19 5.91 -11.43 -9.78
C VAL A 19 4.67 -11.98 -10.49
N SER A 20 4.75 -13.20 -11.02
CA SER A 20 3.64 -13.87 -11.70
C SER A 20 2.91 -14.79 -10.73
N LEU A 21 1.59 -14.65 -10.63
CA LEU A 21 0.72 -15.42 -9.72
C LEU A 21 -0.15 -16.44 -10.47
N GLY A 22 0.21 -16.76 -11.71
CA GLY A 22 -0.55 -17.69 -12.54
C GLY A 22 -1.82 -17.06 -13.12
N ARG A 23 -2.83 -17.90 -13.39
CA ARG A 23 -4.05 -17.52 -14.11
C ARG A 23 -5.19 -17.29 -13.11
N GLY A 24 -5.83 -16.13 -13.19
CA GLY A 24 -6.99 -15.80 -12.37
C GLY A 24 -8.28 -16.47 -12.85
N PRO A 25 -9.39 -16.31 -12.08
CA PRO A 25 -10.68 -16.92 -12.40
C PRO A 25 -11.23 -16.51 -13.78
N GLU A 26 -10.94 -15.28 -14.22
CA GLU A 26 -11.32 -14.76 -15.55
C GLU A 26 -10.41 -15.25 -16.68
N GLY A 27 -9.48 -16.17 -16.41
CA GLY A 27 -8.52 -16.66 -17.41
C GLY A 27 -7.40 -15.67 -17.76
N LYS A 28 -7.30 -14.52 -17.07
CA LYS A 28 -6.20 -13.55 -17.25
C LYS A 28 -5.03 -13.87 -16.32
N TYR A 29 -3.80 -13.67 -16.78
CA TYR A 29 -2.62 -13.81 -15.92
C TYR A 29 -2.60 -12.72 -14.85
N ILE A 30 -2.46 -13.11 -13.59
CA ILE A 30 -2.31 -12.20 -12.47
C ILE A 30 -0.82 -11.95 -12.29
N LYS A 31 -0.43 -10.67 -12.37
CA LYS A 31 0.94 -10.22 -12.09
C LYS A 31 0.94 -9.08 -11.10
N ARG A 32 1.96 -9.02 -10.25
CA ARG A 32 2.25 -7.89 -9.37
C ARG A 32 3.55 -7.25 -9.82
N THR A 33 3.57 -5.93 -9.96
CA THR A 33 4.76 -5.19 -10.37
C THR A 33 5.12 -4.13 -9.34
N LYS A 34 6.43 -3.89 -9.17
CA LYS A 34 6.98 -2.88 -8.24
C LYS A 34 8.22 -2.25 -8.87
N ASN A 35 8.28 -0.93 -8.90
CA ASN A 35 9.47 -0.20 -9.33
C ASN A 35 10.40 0.05 -8.13
N VAL A 36 11.69 -0.26 -8.30
CA VAL A 36 12.70 -0.11 -7.25
C VAL A 36 13.94 0.61 -7.77
N LYS A 37 14.70 1.17 -6.83
CA LYS A 37 16.03 1.71 -7.10
C LYS A 37 17.10 0.70 -6.70
N ALA A 38 17.95 0.28 -7.63
CA ALA A 38 19.04 -0.65 -7.38
C ALA A 38 20.25 -0.32 -8.26
N LYS A 39 21.42 -0.20 -7.62
CA LYS A 39 22.69 0.20 -8.28
C LYS A 39 23.16 -0.80 -9.34
N ASN A 40 22.75 -2.06 -9.23
CA ASN A 40 23.13 -3.10 -10.17
C ASN A 40 22.06 -4.21 -10.26
N LYS A 41 22.20 -5.08 -11.25
CA LYS A 41 21.29 -6.19 -11.52
C LYS A 41 21.22 -7.20 -10.35
N THR A 42 22.32 -7.40 -9.62
CA THR A 42 22.39 -8.34 -8.50
C THR A 42 21.50 -7.90 -7.36
N LEU A 43 21.59 -6.63 -6.96
CA LEU A 43 20.73 -6.02 -5.94
C LEU A 43 19.26 -6.03 -6.38
N ALA A 44 18.99 -5.77 -7.67
CA ALA A 44 17.62 -5.87 -8.20
C ALA A 44 17.05 -7.30 -8.11
N LYS A 45 17.87 -8.34 -8.30
CA LYS A 45 17.46 -9.74 -8.11
C LYS A 45 17.20 -10.07 -6.64
N GLU A 46 17.98 -9.53 -5.72
CA GLU A 46 17.77 -9.70 -4.27
C GLU A 46 16.45 -9.06 -3.84
N MET A 47 16.19 -7.83 -4.28
CA MET A 47 14.90 -7.15 -4.09
C MET A 47 13.73 -7.92 -4.72
N LEU A 48 13.93 -8.57 -5.88
CA LEU A 48 12.92 -9.46 -6.46
C LEU A 48 12.61 -10.65 -5.54
N ARG A 49 13.62 -11.27 -4.92
CA ARG A 49 13.38 -12.40 -3.98
C ARG A 49 12.55 -11.96 -2.78
N GLN A 50 12.87 -10.81 -2.20
CA GLN A 50 12.07 -10.22 -1.12
C GLN A 50 10.64 -9.94 -1.58
N PHE A 51 10.48 -9.36 -2.77
CA PHE A 51 9.16 -9.07 -3.33
C PHE A 51 8.33 -10.34 -3.60
N ILE A 52 8.94 -11.42 -4.09
CA ILE A 52 8.27 -12.73 -4.22
C ILE A 52 7.78 -13.21 -2.85
N TYR A 53 8.63 -13.16 -1.82
CA TYR A 53 8.26 -13.56 -0.47
C TYR A 53 7.11 -12.71 0.10
N GLU A 54 7.16 -11.38 -0.06
CA GLU A 54 6.07 -10.49 0.35
C GLU A 54 4.75 -10.91 -0.33
N VAL A 55 4.77 -11.20 -1.63
CA VAL A 55 3.58 -11.59 -2.39
C VAL A 55 3.04 -12.95 -1.96
N GLU A 56 3.90 -13.94 -1.79
CA GLU A 56 3.51 -15.31 -1.40
C GLU A 56 2.96 -15.37 0.03
N THR A 57 3.51 -14.57 0.95
CA THR A 57 3.04 -14.50 2.34
C THR A 57 1.82 -13.58 2.54
N GLY A 58 1.32 -12.94 1.47
CA GLY A 58 0.24 -11.96 1.56
C GLY A 58 0.64 -10.64 2.23
N GLN A 59 1.91 -10.48 2.63
CA GLN A 59 2.46 -9.24 3.18
C GLN A 59 2.61 -8.14 2.13
N TYR A 60 2.64 -8.51 0.84
CA TYR A 60 2.55 -7.57 -0.27
C TYR A 60 1.12 -7.06 -0.37
N THR A 61 0.85 -6.03 0.42
CA THR A 61 -0.30 -5.19 0.19
C THR A 61 0.15 -4.04 -0.70
N SER A 62 -0.65 -3.69 -1.72
CA SER A 62 -0.49 -2.43 -2.46
C SER A 62 -0.81 -1.19 -1.56
N LEU A 63 -0.48 -1.24 -0.26
CA LEU A 63 -0.56 -0.14 0.70
C LEU A 63 0.16 1.12 0.19
N GLY A 64 1.15 0.94 -0.68
CA GLY A 64 1.84 2.01 -1.41
C GLY A 64 0.93 2.86 -2.33
N ASN A 65 -0.27 2.40 -2.66
CA ASN A 65 -1.21 3.13 -3.51
C ASN A 65 -2.57 3.39 -2.86
N VAL A 66 -2.80 2.93 -1.64
CA VAL A 66 -4.04 3.19 -0.91
C VAL A 66 -3.93 4.59 -0.29
N TYR A 67 -4.91 5.45 -0.54
CA TYR A 67 -4.99 6.73 0.15
C TYR A 67 -5.64 6.56 1.53
N PHE A 68 -5.29 7.43 2.47
CA PHE A 68 -5.90 7.39 3.81
C PHE A 68 -7.43 7.51 3.77
N ARG A 69 -7.98 8.31 2.84
CA ARG A 69 -9.43 8.43 2.65
C ARG A 69 -10.09 7.10 2.27
N ASP A 70 -9.40 6.25 1.50
CA ASP A 70 -9.92 4.95 1.07
C ASP A 70 -9.94 3.97 2.26
N LEU A 71 -8.93 4.06 3.14
CA LEU A 71 -8.92 3.32 4.41
C LEU A 71 -10.07 3.74 5.33
N VAL A 72 -10.33 5.05 5.43
CA VAL A 72 -11.46 5.57 6.22
C VAL A 72 -12.79 5.06 5.68
N ALA A 73 -12.98 5.03 4.36
CA ALA A 73 -14.18 4.47 3.75
C ALA A 73 -14.37 2.98 4.11
N LEU A 74 -13.29 2.18 4.02
CA LEU A 74 -13.32 0.76 4.40
C LEU A 74 -13.64 0.57 5.88
N TRP A 75 -13.06 1.41 6.74
CA TRP A 75 -13.33 1.36 8.19
C TRP A 75 -14.78 1.73 8.51
N ARG A 76 -15.36 2.71 7.81
CA ARG A 76 -16.79 3.06 7.95
C ARG A 76 -17.69 1.88 7.64
N GLU A 77 -17.43 1.21 6.53
CA GLU A 77 -18.20 0.05 6.08
C GLU A 77 -18.10 -1.12 7.06
N LYS A 78 -16.89 -1.45 7.52
CA LYS A 78 -16.63 -2.69 8.27
C LYS A 78 -16.76 -2.56 9.78
N HIS A 79 -16.56 -1.36 10.33
CA HIS A 79 -16.42 -1.16 11.77
C HIS A 79 -17.30 -0.07 12.33
N ALA A 80 -17.52 1.04 11.62
CA ALA A 80 -18.28 2.16 12.20
C ALA A 80 -19.73 1.77 12.50
N SER A 81 -20.34 0.92 11.69
CA SER A 81 -21.72 0.42 11.85
C SER A 81 -21.98 -0.29 13.20
N ASN A 82 -20.93 -0.85 13.82
CA ASN A 82 -21.03 -1.56 15.10
C ASN A 82 -20.89 -0.64 16.33
N LEU A 83 -20.63 0.65 16.12
CA LEU A 83 -20.45 1.62 17.21
C LEU A 83 -21.79 2.25 17.62
N ALA A 84 -21.90 2.69 18.87
CA ALA A 84 -23.02 3.53 19.30
C ALA A 84 -23.09 4.82 18.48
N ILE A 85 -24.30 5.31 18.20
CA ILE A 85 -24.56 6.46 17.31
C ILE A 85 -23.75 7.70 17.74
N ARG A 86 -23.69 8.01 19.03
CA ARG A 86 -22.91 9.15 19.54
C ARG A 86 -21.41 9.02 19.25
N THR A 87 -20.87 7.80 19.34
CA THR A 87 -19.47 7.50 19.04
C THR A 87 -19.19 7.65 17.55
N GLN A 88 -20.09 7.15 16.69
CA GLN A 88 -19.99 7.33 15.23
C GLN A 88 -19.96 8.82 14.87
N GLN A 89 -20.88 9.62 15.41
CA GLN A 89 -20.96 11.06 15.16
C GLN A 89 -19.68 11.79 15.59
N GLY A 90 -19.12 11.44 16.75
CA GLY A 90 -17.86 12.00 17.24
C GLY A 90 -16.68 11.66 16.32
N TYR A 91 -16.58 10.39 15.90
CA TYR A 91 -15.53 9.96 14.98
C TYR A 91 -15.66 10.61 13.61
N GLU A 92 -16.87 10.69 13.05
CA GLU A 92 -17.13 11.35 11.77
C GLU A 92 -16.81 12.84 11.80
N SER A 93 -17.15 13.53 12.90
CA SER A 93 -16.81 14.94 13.07
C SER A 93 -15.30 15.16 13.07
N ASN A 94 -14.54 14.33 13.81
CA ASN A 94 -13.08 14.41 13.83
C ASN A 94 -12.44 14.06 12.48
N LEU A 95 -12.94 13.01 11.81
CA LEU A 95 -12.48 12.61 10.49
C LEU A 95 -12.70 13.72 9.48
N LYS A 96 -13.90 14.30 9.42
CA LYS A 96 -14.27 15.34 8.45
C LYS A 96 -13.55 16.67 8.70
N LEU A 97 -13.47 17.12 9.95
CA LEU A 97 -12.98 18.46 10.27
C LEU A 97 -11.47 18.52 10.46
N ARG A 98 -10.83 17.44 10.91
CA ARG A 98 -9.43 17.47 11.36
C ARG A 98 -8.51 16.49 10.65
N ILE A 99 -8.97 15.29 10.29
CA ILE A 99 -8.06 14.25 9.80
C ILE A 99 -8.05 14.20 8.27
N LEU A 100 -9.20 14.08 7.62
CA LEU A 100 -9.29 13.96 6.16
C LEU A 100 -8.73 15.16 5.38
N PRO A 101 -8.91 16.43 5.83
CA PRO A 101 -8.31 17.58 5.14
C PRO A 101 -6.80 17.47 5.00
N TYR A 102 -6.11 16.93 6.02
CA TYR A 102 -4.65 16.86 6.05
C TYR A 102 -4.11 15.52 5.55
N PHE A 103 -4.76 14.40 5.90
CA PHE A 103 -4.23 13.06 5.61
C PHE A 103 -4.92 12.38 4.44
N GLY A 104 -6.14 12.79 4.07
CA GLY A 104 -6.97 12.08 3.09
C GLY A 104 -6.33 11.95 1.70
N HIS A 105 -5.47 12.90 1.32
CA HIS A 105 -4.73 12.88 0.07
C HIS A 105 -3.38 12.16 0.15
N LEU A 106 -2.94 11.74 1.34
CA LEU A 106 -1.71 10.99 1.54
C LEU A 106 -1.95 9.50 1.28
N LYS A 107 -1.00 8.88 0.60
CA LYS A 107 -0.89 7.42 0.52
C LYS A 107 -0.49 6.89 1.89
N LEU A 108 -1.02 5.74 2.29
CA LEU A 108 -0.71 5.13 3.59
C LEU A 108 0.79 4.91 3.78
N SER A 109 1.52 4.52 2.72
CA SER A 109 2.98 4.39 2.74
C SER A 109 3.73 5.68 3.06
N ASN A 110 3.10 6.84 2.87
CA ASN A 110 3.70 8.15 3.09
C ASN A 110 3.37 8.71 4.48
N ILE A 111 2.47 8.07 5.25
CA ILE A 111 2.15 8.47 6.61
C ILE A 111 3.26 7.95 7.53
N LYS A 112 4.27 8.78 7.79
CA LYS A 112 5.37 8.46 8.71
C LYS A 112 5.02 8.83 10.15
N LYS A 113 5.64 8.13 11.10
CA LYS A 113 5.49 8.27 12.57
C LYS A 113 5.62 9.72 13.09
N ILE A 114 6.29 10.61 12.36
CA ILE A 114 6.56 12.02 12.72
C ILE A 114 5.39 12.98 12.46
N ILE A 115 4.49 12.68 11.52
CA ILE A 115 3.37 13.60 11.18
C ILE A 115 2.37 13.74 12.35
N PHE A 116 2.33 12.77 13.27
CA PHE A 116 1.46 12.79 14.44
C PHE A 116 1.78 13.89 15.47
N LYS A 117 3.00 14.44 15.48
CA LYS A 117 3.44 15.34 16.56
C LYS A 117 3.17 16.83 16.29
N ILE A 118 2.92 17.22 15.04
CA ILE A 118 2.90 18.66 14.65
C ILE A 118 1.49 19.26 14.61
N SER A 119 0.43 18.46 14.47
CA SER A 119 -0.93 19.00 14.29
C SER A 119 -1.77 19.12 15.59
N LEU A 120 -1.23 18.74 16.75
CA LEU A 120 -1.95 18.77 18.03
C LEU A 120 -1.57 19.96 18.94
N MET A 121 -0.78 20.91 18.45
CA MET A 121 -0.30 22.05 19.25
C MET A 121 -0.83 23.44 18.83
N ASN A 122 -1.82 23.52 17.93
CA ASN A 122 -2.47 24.79 17.61
C ASN A 122 -3.99 24.70 17.78
#